data_AF-A0A9C6WLE3-F1
#
_entry.id   AF-A0A9C6WLE3-F1
#
_cell.length_a   1.000
_cell.length_b   1.000
_cell.length_c   1.000
_cell.angle_alpha   90.00
_cell.angle_beta   90.00
_cell.angle_gamma   90.00
#
_symmetry.space_group_name_H-M   'P 1'
#
loop_
_entity.id
_entity.type
_entity.pdbx_description
1 polymer ?
#
loop_
_entity_poly.entity_id
_entity_poly.type
_entity_poly.pdbx_seq_one_letter_code
_entity_poly.pdbx_strand_id
1 'polypeptide(L)'
;MAEVSEPLTLARDVKRSIELLEKLQSSGDFPTTKLAALQKVLNSDFLNSVREVYEHVYETVDIQGSHDVRASATAKATVAAFAASEGHAHPRVVELPKTEEVR
;
A
#
# COMPACT_ATOMS: atom_id res chain seq x y z
N MET A 1 -24.89 -15.51 6.02
CA MET A 1 -25.20 -14.52 4.97
C MET A 1 -23.91 -13.80 4.71
N ALA A 2 -23.32 -13.92 3.52
CA ALA A 2 -22.05 -13.30 3.22
C ALA A 2 -22.26 -11.78 3.18
N GLU A 3 -21.62 -11.04 4.08
CA GLU A 3 -21.50 -9.59 3.96
C GLU A 3 -20.71 -9.32 2.67
N VAL A 4 -21.43 -8.87 1.64
CA VAL A 4 -20.80 -8.33 0.44
C VAL A 4 -20.15 -7.03 0.88
N SER A 5 -18.88 -7.07 1.27
CA SER A 5 -18.12 -5.87 1.59
C SER A 5 -18.08 -4.99 0.35
N GLU A 6 -18.60 -3.77 0.45
CA GLU A 6 -18.57 -2.80 -0.64
C GLU A 6 -17.14 -2.65 -1.18
N PRO A 7 -16.98 -2.54 -2.52
CA PRO A 7 -15.66 -2.37 -3.11
C PRO A 7 -15.01 -1.08 -2.61
N LEU A 8 -13.71 -1.16 -2.33
CA LEU A 8 -12.93 -0.01 -1.87
C LEU A 8 -13.01 1.13 -2.90
N THR A 9 -13.21 2.36 -2.42
CA THR A 9 -13.34 3.56 -3.28
C THR A 9 -12.06 4.38 -3.34
N LEU A 10 -10.93 3.82 -2.89
CA LEU A 10 -9.67 4.54 -2.70
C LEU A 10 -9.18 5.23 -3.97
N ALA A 11 -9.25 4.58 -5.14
CA ALA A 11 -8.84 5.20 -6.40
C ALA A 11 -9.67 6.46 -6.73
N ARG A 12 -10.99 6.39 -6.51
CA ARG A 12 -11.90 7.53 -6.72
C ARG A 12 -11.61 8.64 -5.72
N ASP A 13 -11.39 8.30 -4.46
CA ASP A 13 -11.23 9.26 -3.38
C ASP A 13 -9.86 9.97 -3.45
N VAL A 14 -8.81 9.25 -3.86
CA VAL A 14 -7.49 9.84 -4.17
C VAL A 14 -7.58 10.80 -5.35
N LYS A 15 -8.23 10.38 -6.45
CA LYS A 15 -8.45 11.26 -7.61
C LYS A 15 -9.21 12.53 -7.21
N ARG A 16 -10.28 12.37 -6.43
CA ARG A 16 -11.07 13.50 -5.96
C ARG A 16 -10.27 14.43 -5.07
N SER A 17 -9.42 13.89 -4.20
CA SER A 17 -8.54 14.67 -3.34
C SER A 17 -7.58 15.53 -4.17
N ILE A 18 -6.99 14.98 -5.25
CA ILE A 18 -6.13 15.72 -6.18
C ILE A 18 -6.89 16.88 -6.83
N GLU A 19 -8.09 16.65 -7.37
CA GLU A 19 -8.93 17.69 -7.97
C GLU A 19 -9.25 18.83 -6.99
N LEU A 20 -9.52 18.49 -5.72
CA LEU A 20 -9.80 19.48 -4.68
C LEU A 20 -8.55 20.29 -4.34
N LEU A 21 -7.37 19.66 -4.29
CA LEU A 21 -6.10 20.35 -4.07
C LEU A 21 -5.77 21.34 -5.20
N GLU A 22 -6.10 21.01 -6.45
CA GLU A 22 -5.94 21.92 -7.59
C GLU A 22 -6.85 23.15 -7.47
N LYS A 23 -8.11 22.94 -7.09
CA LYS A 23 -9.07 24.03 -6.89
C LYS A 23 -8.66 24.96 -5.75
N LEU A 24 -8.18 24.41 -4.64
CA LEU A 24 -7.68 25.18 -3.50
C LEU A 24 -6.42 25.98 -3.85
N GLN A 25 -5.51 25.41 -4.64
CA GLN A 25 -4.35 26.14 -5.13
C GLN A 25 -4.74 27.27 -6.10
N SER A 26 -5.77 27.04 -6.92
CA SER A 26 -6.27 28.03 -7.87
C SER A 26 -7.04 29.18 -7.21
N SER A 27 -7.66 28.96 -6.03
CA SER A 27 -8.37 30.02 -5.30
C SER A 27 -7.41 31.01 -4.63
N GLY A 28 -6.18 30.59 -4.31
CA GLY A 28 -5.15 31.45 -3.72
C GLY A 28 -5.33 31.76 -2.23
N ASP A 29 -6.35 31.18 -1.58
CA ASP A 29 -6.66 31.44 -0.16
C ASP A 29 -5.76 30.69 0.83
N PHE A 30 -4.90 29.78 0.35
CA PHE A 30 -4.16 28.83 1.17
C PHE A 30 -2.68 28.74 0.81
N PRO A 31 -1.81 28.31 1.75
CA PRO A 31 -0.39 28.04 1.46
C PRO A 31 -0.23 26.95 0.39
N THR A 32 0.09 27.36 -0.84
CA THR A 32 0.15 26.47 -2.01
C THR A 32 1.29 25.47 -1.97
N THR A 33 2.36 25.74 -1.21
CA THR A 33 3.54 24.87 -1.12
C THR A 33 3.22 23.49 -0.53
N LYS A 34 2.45 23.45 0.56
CA LYS A 34 2.03 22.20 1.20
C LYS A 34 1.02 21.44 0.34
N LEU A 35 0.11 22.16 -0.31
CA LEU A 35 -0.89 21.57 -1.21
C LEU A 35 -0.23 20.94 -2.44
N ALA A 36 0.73 21.62 -3.05
CA ALA A 36 1.51 21.09 -4.18
C ALA A 36 2.36 19.88 -3.77
N ALA A 37 2.97 19.88 -2.59
CA ALA A 37 3.70 18.72 -2.07
C ALA A 37 2.78 17.51 -1.86
N LEU A 38 1.62 17.72 -1.23
CA LEU A 38 0.63 16.65 -1.03
C LEU A 38 0.11 16.12 -2.38
N GLN A 39 -0.19 17.00 -3.33
CA GLN A 39 -0.64 16.62 -4.66
C GLN A 39 0.40 15.76 -5.39
N LYS A 40 1.69 16.08 -5.26
CA LYS A 40 2.78 15.26 -5.81
C LYS A 40 2.85 13.88 -5.17
N VAL A 41 2.70 13.80 -3.85
CA VAL A 41 2.66 12.50 -3.14
C VAL A 41 1.45 11.69 -3.60
N LEU A 42 0.27 12.31 -3.71
CA LEU A 42 -0.96 11.65 -4.14
C LEU A 42 -0.92 11.16 -5.60
N ASN A 43 -0.20 11.85 -6.47
CA ASN A 43 0.02 11.45 -7.87
C ASN A 43 1.23 10.55 -8.06
N SER A 44 1.98 10.21 -7.01
CA SER A 44 3.21 9.43 -7.16
C SER A 44 2.93 7.97 -7.53
N ASP A 45 3.81 7.40 -8.36
CA ASP A 45 3.78 5.98 -8.71
C ASP A 45 3.91 5.08 -7.47
N PHE A 46 4.64 5.57 -6.46
CA PHE A 46 4.78 4.90 -5.18
C PHE A 46 3.42 4.77 -4.47
N LEU A 47 2.66 5.86 -4.33
CA LEU A 47 1.34 5.79 -3.70
C LEU A 47 0.36 4.95 -4.51
N ASN A 48 0.42 5.01 -5.84
CA ASN A 48 -0.40 4.16 -6.70
C ASN A 48 -0.09 2.67 -6.45
N SER A 49 1.19 2.31 -6.36
CA SER A 49 1.61 0.95 -6.00
C SER A 49 1.12 0.56 -4.60
N VAL A 50 1.22 1.46 -3.62
CA VAL A 50 0.74 1.21 -2.24
C VAL A 50 -0.76 0.95 -2.22
N ARG A 51 -1.54 1.72 -2.99
CA ARG A 51 -3.00 1.51 -3.11
C ARG A 51 -3.30 0.14 -3.69
N GLU A 52 -2.64 -0.24 -4.78
CA GLU A 52 -2.87 -1.52 -5.46
C GLU A 52 -2.58 -2.70 -4.53
N VAL A 53 -1.47 -2.66 -3.78
CA VAL A 53 -1.15 -3.70 -2.80
C VAL A 53 -2.17 -3.71 -1.65
N TYR A 54 -2.61 -2.54 -1.17
CA TYR A 54 -3.63 -2.46 -0.13
C TYR A 54 -4.94 -3.10 -0.57
N GLU A 55 -5.44 -2.75 -1.77
CA GLU A 55 -6.66 -3.32 -2.35
C GLU A 55 -6.52 -4.84 -2.53
N HIS A 56 -5.38 -5.30 -3.04
CA HIS A 56 -5.10 -6.72 -3.20
C HIS A 56 -5.08 -7.48 -1.87
N VAL A 57 -4.41 -6.95 -0.85
CA VAL A 57 -4.37 -7.55 0.50
C VAL A 57 -5.77 -7.55 1.12
N TYR A 58 -6.54 -6.48 0.93
CA TYR A 58 -7.89 -6.37 1.47
C TYR A 58 -8.84 -7.43 0.87
N GLU A 59 -8.68 -7.74 -0.41
CA GLU A 59 -9.48 -8.73 -1.12
C GLU A 59 -9.04 -10.18 -0.83
N THR A 60 -7.73 -10.41 -0.71
CA THR A 60 -7.17 -11.78 -0.63
C THR A 60 -6.99 -12.29 0.78
N VAL A 61 -6.80 -11.41 1.77
CA VAL A 61 -6.58 -11.81 3.16
C VAL A 61 -7.89 -11.74 3.93
N ASP A 62 -8.41 -12.90 4.32
CA ASP A 62 -9.56 -12.98 5.21
C ASP A 62 -9.14 -12.58 6.64
N ILE A 63 -9.51 -11.37 7.04
CA ILE A 63 -9.23 -10.83 8.37
C ILE A 63 -10.51 -10.85 9.18
N GLN A 64 -10.56 -11.73 10.17
CA GLN A 64 -11.68 -11.77 11.11
C GLN A 64 -11.60 -10.61 12.09
N GLY A 65 -12.69 -9.85 12.23
CA GLY A 65 -12.78 -8.72 13.14
C GLY A 65 -13.73 -7.65 12.63
N SER A 66 -13.77 -6.51 13.33
CA SER A 66 -14.49 -5.33 12.86
C SER A 66 -13.82 -4.72 11.62
N HIS A 67 -14.56 -3.89 10.86
CA HIS A 67 -14.01 -3.18 9.70
C HIS A 67 -12.73 -2.39 10.01
N ASP A 68 -12.64 -1.80 11.20
CA ASP A 68 -11.44 -1.05 11.63
C ASP A 68 -10.24 -1.96 11.86
N VAL A 69 -10.45 -3.12 12.49
CA VAL A 69 -9.39 -4.15 12.66
C VAL A 69 -8.93 -4.69 11.32
N ARG A 70 -9.86 -4.97 10.39
CA ARG A 70 -9.56 -5.39 9.02
C ARG A 70 -8.75 -4.33 8.28
N ALA A 71 -9.15 -3.05 8.34
CA ALA A 71 -8.44 -1.96 7.70
C ALA A 71 -7.02 -1.79 8.25
N SER A 72 -6.86 -1.85 9.59
CA SER A 72 -5.57 -1.76 10.27
C SER A 72 -4.63 -2.92 9.93
N ALA A 73 -5.15 -4.16 9.96
CA ALA A 73 -4.37 -5.34 9.62
C ALA A 73 -3.97 -5.36 8.14
N THR A 74 -4.86 -4.95 7.23
CA THR A 74 -4.56 -4.76 5.79
C THR A 74 -3.44 -3.75 5.60
N ALA A 75 -3.50 -2.60 6.31
CA ALA A 75 -2.45 -1.59 6.24
C ALA A 75 -1.09 -2.14 6.71
N LYS A 76 -1.08 -2.87 7.82
CA LYS A 76 0.15 -3.50 8.34
C LYS A 76 0.72 -4.54 7.36
N ALA A 77 -0.12 -5.38 6.78
CA ALA A 77 0.29 -6.38 5.81
C ALA A 77 0.82 -5.74 4.52
N THR A 78 0.21 -4.64 4.06
CA THR A 78 0.70 -3.84 2.94
C THR A 78 2.12 -3.34 3.19
N VAL A 79 2.36 -2.72 4.36
CA VAL A 79 3.70 -2.26 4.75
C VAL A 79 4.70 -3.41 4.81
N ALA A 80 4.31 -4.56 5.37
CA ALA A 80 5.15 -5.74 5.43
C ALA A 80 5.50 -6.29 4.04
N ALA A 81 4.56 -6.26 3.09
CA ALA A 81 4.79 -6.69 1.70
C ALA A 81 5.81 -5.81 0.97
N PHE A 82 5.74 -4.48 1.16
CA PHE A 82 6.75 -3.56 0.63
C PHE A 82 8.12 -3.79 1.28
N ALA A 83 8.19 -3.90 2.61
CA ALA A 83 9.44 -4.17 3.31
C ALA A 83 10.07 -5.52 2.89
N ALA A 84 9.25 -6.55 2.65
CA ALA A 84 9.72 -7.83 2.15
C ALA A 84 10.23 -7.73 0.70
N SER A 85 9.58 -6.92 -0.14
CA SER A 85 9.96 -6.68 -1.54
C SER A 85 11.29 -5.91 -1.65
N GLU A 86 11.57 -4.99 -0.72
CA GLU A 86 12.85 -4.26 -0.65
C GLU A 86 13.98 -5.12 -0.02
N GLY A 87 13.64 -6.20 0.68
CA GLY A 87 14.58 -6.97 1.49
C GLY A 87 15.22 -8.22 0.85
N HIS A 88 14.74 -8.74 -0.29
CA HIS A 88 15.16 -10.09 -0.73
C HIS A 88 15.29 -10.30 -2.25
N ALA A 89 16.19 -9.55 -2.89
CA ALA A 89 16.87 -10.09 -4.07
C ALA A 89 17.92 -11.13 -3.63
N HIS A 90 17.46 -12.35 -3.30
CA HIS A 90 18.15 -13.65 -3.43
C HIS A 90 17.65 -14.66 -2.38
N PRO A 91 17.07 -15.81 -2.78
CA PRO A 91 17.23 -17.02 -2.01
C PRO A 91 18.71 -17.37 -2.07
N ARG A 92 19.47 -17.09 -1.01
CA ARG A 92 20.80 -17.68 -0.85
C ARG A 92 20.59 -19.19 -0.74
N VAL A 93 20.76 -19.88 -1.85
CA VAL A 93 21.05 -21.32 -1.87
C VAL A 93 22.27 -21.48 -0.97
N VAL A 94 22.04 -21.94 0.25
CA VAL A 94 23.11 -22.39 1.14
C VAL A 94 23.60 -23.68 0.52
N GLU A 95 24.68 -23.63 -0.25
CA GLU A 95 25.43 -24.84 -0.57
C GLU A 95 26.00 -25.38 0.74
N LEU A 96 25.35 -26.43 1.25
CA LEU A 96 25.87 -27.21 2.36
C LEU A 96 27.25 -27.76 1.95
N PRO A 97 28.32 -27.51 2.70
CA PRO A 97 29.60 -28.15 2.43
C PRO A 97 29.38 -29.67 2.48
N LYS A 98 29.74 -30.35 1.39
CA LYS A 98 29.67 -31.82 1.31
C LYS A 98 30.55 -32.39 2.41
N THR A 99 29.97 -33.16 3.33
CA THR A 99 30.72 -34.00 4.25
C THR A 99 31.46 -35.06 3.44
N GLU A 100 32.80 -35.01 3.41
CA GLU A 100 33.57 -36.21 3.05
C GLU A 100 33.40 -37.22 4.18
N GLU A 101 32.64 -38.28 3.91
CA GLU A 101 32.71 -39.51 4.69
C GLU A 101 34.11 -40.11 4.51
N VAL A 102 34.97 -39.97 5.51
CA VAL A 102 36.22 -40.72 5.58
C VAL A 102 35.92 -42.05 6.27
N ARG A 103 36.04 -43.11 5.49
CA ARG A 103 35.93 -44.53 5.89
C ARG A 103 37.14 -45.00 6.68
#